data_AF-A0A7W1K6Y5-F1
#
_entry.id   AF-A0A7W1K6Y5-F1
#
_cell.length_a   1.000
_cell.length_b   1.000
_cell.length_c   1.000
_cell.angle_alpha   90.00
_cell.angle_beta   90.00
_cell.angle_gamma   90.00
#
_symmetry.space_group_name_H-M   'P 1'
#
loop_
_entity.id
_entity.type
_entity.pdbx_description
1 polymer ?
#
loop_
_entity_poly.entity_id
_entity_poly.type
_entity_poly.pdbx_seq_one_letter_code
_entity_poly.pdbx_strand_id
1 'polypeptide(L)'
;MRRALAVWFVLMAAYAATIGLHAFGDSQFGGDEPHHLLTAESIVSDRDVDLRDEYATRAYRAWYPYVLERHGRLTNGQANEPHGIGFALLIAPAYALGGTLAVQLLMAAIAALAFTLGAAVARRVVP
;
A
#
# COMPACT_ATOMS: atom_id res chain seq x y z
N MET A 1 8.28 -26.84 -6.52
CA MET A 1 7.93 -26.05 -5.31
C MET A 1 9.16 -25.41 -4.68
N ARG A 2 10.17 -26.17 -4.20
CA ARG A 2 11.40 -25.60 -3.57
C ARG A 2 12.09 -24.47 -4.36
N ARG A 3 12.30 -24.65 -5.67
CA ARG A 3 12.90 -23.60 -6.53
C ARG A 3 12.04 -22.35 -6.64
N ALA A 4 10.71 -22.49 -6.68
CA ALA A 4 9.81 -21.35 -6.78
C ALA A 4 9.79 -20.56 -5.47
N LEU A 5 9.82 -21.24 -4.32
CA LEU A 5 9.97 -20.60 -3.02
C LEU A 5 11.30 -19.85 -2.91
N ALA A 6 12.40 -20.44 -3.38
CA ALA A 6 13.70 -19.76 -3.39
C ALA A 6 13.67 -18.48 -4.23
N VAL A 7 13.10 -18.53 -5.44
CA VAL A 7 12.92 -17.33 -6.29
C VAL A 7 12.05 -16.29 -5.59
N TRP A 8 10.95 -16.72 -4.97
CA TRP A 8 10.06 -15.82 -4.23
C TRP A 8 10.80 -15.11 -3.08
N PHE A 9 11.55 -15.84 -2.26
CA PHE A 9 12.33 -15.24 -1.16
C PHE A 9 13.40 -14.29 -1.65
N VAL A 10 14.10 -14.62 -2.75
CA VAL A 10 15.11 -13.74 -3.35
C VAL A 10 14.48 -12.44 -3.85
N LEU A 11 13.36 -12.52 -4.58
CA LEU A 11 12.65 -11.35 -5.07
C LEU A 11 12.07 -10.51 -3.92
N MET A 12 11.45 -11.17 -2.93
CA MET A 12 10.92 -10.51 -1.74
C MET A 12 12.03 -9.75 -1.00
N ALA A 13 13.20 -10.39 -0.78
CA ALA A 13 14.33 -9.73 -0.15
C ALA A 13 14.86 -8.55 -0.98
N ALA A 14 14.93 -8.70 -2.30
CA ALA A 14 15.35 -7.64 -3.21
C ALA A 14 14.41 -6.42 -3.16
N TYR A 15 13.09 -6.64 -3.17
CA TYR A 15 12.10 -5.56 -3.06
C TYR A 15 12.04 -4.97 -1.65
N ALA A 16 12.14 -5.78 -0.61
CA ALA A 16 12.18 -5.29 0.77
C ALA A 16 13.41 -4.42 1.02
N ALA A 17 14.53 -4.69 0.36
CA ALA A 17 15.74 -3.88 0.44
C ALA A 17 15.59 -2.45 -0.12
N THR A 18 14.52 -2.18 -0.89
CA THR A 18 14.23 -0.83 -1.42
C THR A 18 13.25 -0.04 -0.54
N ILE A 19 12.76 -0.63 0.55
CA ILE A 19 11.86 0.07 1.49
C ILE A 19 12.62 1.21 2.16
N GLY A 20 11.97 2.37 2.24
CA GLY A 20 12.54 3.60 2.80
C GLY A 20 13.33 4.44 1.80
N LEU A 21 13.42 4.04 0.53
CA LEU A 21 13.86 4.95 -0.53
C LEU A 21 12.85 6.09 -0.69
N HIS A 22 13.33 7.32 -0.84
CA HIS A 22 12.46 8.46 -1.09
C HIS A 22 11.92 8.43 -2.51
N ALA A 23 10.60 8.52 -2.64
CA ALA A 23 9.92 8.69 -3.92
C ALA A 23 10.16 10.10 -4.47
N PHE A 24 10.03 11.13 -3.61
CA PHE A 24 10.37 12.51 -3.93
C PHE A 24 10.64 13.31 -2.66
N GLY A 25 11.58 14.27 -2.72
CA GLY A 25 11.96 15.06 -1.54
C GLY A 25 12.30 14.17 -0.34
N ASP A 26 11.63 14.41 0.78
CA ASP A 26 11.75 13.62 2.02
C ASP A 26 10.65 12.54 2.16
N SER A 27 9.77 12.40 1.17
CA SER A 27 8.66 11.43 1.21
C SER A 27 9.08 10.10 0.60
N GLN A 28 8.82 9.00 1.32
CA GLN A 28 8.90 7.64 0.79
C GLN A 28 7.70 7.26 -0.10
N PHE A 29 6.60 8.03 -0.03
CA PHE A 29 5.36 7.77 -0.78
C PHE A 29 5.12 8.82 -1.85
N GLY A 30 4.67 8.40 -3.03
CA GLY A 30 4.42 9.26 -4.19
C GLY A 30 3.02 9.10 -4.77
N GLY A 31 2.60 10.07 -5.59
CA GLY A 31 1.32 10.02 -6.30
C GLY A 31 0.14 9.76 -5.36
N ASP A 32 -0.66 8.73 -5.67
CA ASP A 32 -1.87 8.36 -4.92
C ASP A 32 -1.60 7.44 -3.71
N GLU A 33 -0.35 7.00 -3.48
CA GLU A 33 -0.02 6.09 -2.38
C GLU A 33 -0.45 6.60 -0.99
N PRO A 34 -0.22 7.87 -0.63
CA PRO A 34 -0.67 8.39 0.67
C PRO A 34 -2.18 8.34 0.85
N HIS A 35 -2.97 8.50 -0.23
CA HIS A 35 -4.44 8.45 -0.16
C HIS A 35 -4.95 7.05 0.16
N HIS A 36 -4.33 6.03 -0.41
CA HIS A 36 -4.64 4.64 -0.09
C HIS A 36 -4.25 4.28 1.34
N LEU A 37 -3.08 4.72 1.80
CA LEU A 37 -2.63 4.52 3.17
C LEU A 37 -3.54 5.23 4.18
N LEU A 38 -3.96 6.46 3.88
CA LEU A 38 -4.89 7.20 4.74
C LEU A 38 -6.27 6.54 4.82
N THR A 39 -6.75 6.00 3.70
CA THR A 39 -8.02 5.24 3.69
C THR A 39 -7.89 3.95 4.51
N ALA A 40 -6.76 3.25 4.42
CA ALA A 40 -6.49 2.09 5.25
C ALA A 40 -6.37 2.45 6.74
N GLU A 41 -5.83 3.63 7.05
CA GLU A 41 -5.78 4.16 8.41
C GLU A 41 -7.18 4.33 9.00
N SER A 42 -8.07 5.06 8.32
CA SER A 42 -9.48 5.24 8.71
C SER A 42 -10.20 3.89 8.92
N ILE A 43 -10.10 2.96 7.96
CA ILE A 43 -10.68 1.61 8.09
C ILE A 43 -10.22 0.90 9.38
N VAL A 44 -8.96 1.11 9.79
CA VAL A 44 -8.38 0.49 10.99
C VAL A 44 -8.73 1.26 12.27
N SER A 45 -8.74 2.60 12.24
CA SER A 45 -8.98 3.45 13.42
C SER A 45 -10.46 3.53 13.81
N ASP A 46 -11.34 3.78 12.85
CA ASP A 46 -12.76 4.12 13.07
C ASP A 46 -13.73 3.24 12.28
N ARG A 47 -13.22 2.41 11.35
CA ARG A 47 -13.99 1.45 10.54
C ARG A 47 -14.91 2.09 9.51
N ASP A 48 -14.54 3.26 9.00
CA ASP A 48 -15.19 3.83 7.84
C ASP A 48 -14.19 4.18 6.72
N VAL A 49 -14.61 5.03 5.79
CA VAL A 49 -13.81 5.48 4.64
C VAL A 49 -13.92 7.00 4.46
N ASP A 50 -14.49 7.68 5.46
CA ASP A 50 -14.79 9.10 5.44
C ASP A 50 -13.63 9.86 6.07
N LEU A 51 -12.70 10.33 5.25
CA LEU A 51 -11.40 10.81 5.71
C LEU A 51 -11.41 12.21 6.37
N ARG A 52 -12.58 12.73 6.75
CA ARG A 52 -12.73 14.13 7.16
C ARG A 52 -11.89 14.44 8.40
N ASP A 53 -11.92 13.57 9.39
CA ASP A 53 -11.15 13.71 10.61
C ASP A 53 -9.68 13.35 10.39
N GLU A 54 -9.35 12.39 9.53
CA GLU A 54 -7.95 12.12 9.14
C GLU A 54 -7.30 13.36 8.53
N TYR A 55 -8.02 14.06 7.64
CA TYR A 55 -7.55 15.30 7.04
C TYR A 55 -7.49 16.45 8.05
N ALA A 56 -8.46 16.54 8.96
CA ALA A 56 -8.50 17.59 9.98
C ALA A 56 -7.38 17.44 11.02
N THR A 57 -7.14 16.21 11.47
CA THR A 57 -6.11 15.87 12.47
C THR A 57 -4.74 15.65 11.86
N ARG A 58 -4.68 15.47 10.53
CA ARG A 58 -3.48 15.13 9.76
C ARG A 58 -2.86 13.81 10.23
N ALA A 59 -3.69 12.78 10.34
CA ALA A 59 -3.32 11.45 10.81
C ALA A 59 -2.09 10.87 10.08
N TYR A 60 -1.94 11.19 8.78
CA TYR A 60 -0.80 10.82 7.94
C TYR A 60 0.57 11.38 8.36
N ARG A 61 0.63 12.37 9.25
CA ARG A 61 1.89 13.07 9.58
C ARG A 61 3.00 12.20 10.14
N ALA A 62 2.66 11.05 10.70
CA ALA A 62 3.65 10.11 11.21
C ALA A 62 4.51 9.49 10.09
N TRP A 63 4.01 9.45 8.85
CA TRP A 63 4.62 8.72 7.76
C TRP A 63 4.65 9.46 6.41
N TYR A 64 3.96 10.61 6.29
CA TYR A 64 3.98 11.50 5.13
C TYR A 64 4.33 12.94 5.56
N PRO A 65 5.43 13.51 5.06
CA PRO A 65 5.96 14.78 5.57
C PRO A 65 5.25 16.03 5.04
N TYR A 66 4.54 15.92 3.92
CA TYR A 66 3.91 17.06 3.25
C TYR A 66 2.42 17.21 3.63
N VAL A 67 1.83 18.33 3.25
CA VAL A 67 0.37 18.48 3.35
C VAL A 67 -0.25 17.58 2.28
N LEU A 68 -1.10 16.65 2.71
CA LEU A 68 -1.86 15.81 1.79
C LEU A 68 -3.16 16.51 1.42
N GLU A 69 -3.27 16.94 0.16
CA GLU A 69 -4.45 17.60 -0.38
C GLU A 69 -5.48 16.55 -0.81
N ARG A 70 -6.74 16.74 -0.44
CA ARG A 70 -7.83 15.83 -0.83
C ARG A 70 -7.96 15.74 -2.35
N HIS A 71 -7.89 14.54 -2.92
CA HIS A 71 -8.24 14.31 -4.32
C HIS A 71 -9.77 14.22 -4.51
N GLY A 72 -10.49 13.71 -3.51
CA GLY A 72 -11.95 13.60 -3.51
C GLY A 72 -12.68 14.92 -3.28
N ARG A 73 -13.84 15.09 -3.95
CA ARG A 73 -14.84 16.10 -3.57
C ARG A 73 -15.74 15.52 -2.48
N LEU A 74 -16.25 16.38 -1.60
CA LEU A 74 -17.27 15.98 -0.63
C LEU A 74 -18.47 15.37 -1.37
N THR A 75 -18.74 14.10 -1.12
CA THR A 75 -19.88 13.37 -1.71
C THR A 75 -20.80 13.00 -0.56
N ASN A 76 -22.04 13.50 -0.59
CA ASN A 76 -23.02 13.31 0.51
C ASN A 76 -22.48 13.71 1.90
N GLY A 77 -21.59 14.70 1.95
CA GLY A 77 -20.98 15.19 3.20
C GLY A 77 -19.78 14.39 3.71
N GLN A 78 -19.36 13.33 3.01
CA GLN A 78 -18.18 12.52 3.32
C GLN A 78 -16.98 12.90 2.43
N ALA A 79 -15.77 12.82 2.98
CA ALA A 79 -14.51 13.01 2.25
C ALA A 79 -13.95 11.66 1.78
N ASN A 80 -14.64 11.04 0.82
CA ASN A 80 -14.22 9.77 0.25
C ASN A 80 -13.21 10.00 -0.88
N GLU A 81 -12.15 9.18 -0.92
CA GLU A 81 -11.20 9.18 -2.03
C GLU A 81 -11.82 8.59 -3.32
N PRO A 82 -11.53 9.15 -4.51
CA PRO A 82 -12.10 8.68 -5.77
C PRO A 82 -11.49 7.35 -6.25
N HIS A 83 -10.53 6.77 -5.53
CA HIS A 83 -9.71 5.63 -5.98
C HIS A 83 -10.34 4.24 -5.69
N GLY A 84 -11.56 4.19 -5.15
CA GLY A 84 -12.24 2.96 -4.77
C GLY A 84 -11.65 2.28 -3.53
N ILE A 85 -12.50 1.59 -2.75
CA ILE A 85 -12.12 1.06 -1.43
C ILE A 85 -11.37 -0.28 -1.47
N GLY A 86 -11.37 -0.98 -2.61
CA GLY A 86 -10.89 -2.35 -2.71
C GLY A 86 -9.41 -2.51 -2.35
N PHE A 87 -8.56 -1.59 -2.80
CA PHE A 87 -7.14 -1.62 -2.49
C PHE A 87 -6.88 -1.27 -1.01
N ALA A 88 -7.58 -0.28 -0.46
CA ALA A 88 -7.49 0.07 0.96
C ALA A 88 -7.88 -1.12 1.86
N LEU A 89 -8.95 -1.84 1.51
CA LEU A 89 -9.37 -3.06 2.22
C LEU A 89 -8.32 -4.18 2.13
N LEU A 90 -7.64 -4.33 0.99
CA LEU A 90 -6.57 -5.32 0.83
C LEU A 90 -5.41 -5.05 1.77
N ILE A 91 -5.01 -3.78 1.94
CA ILE A 91 -3.83 -3.39 2.73
C ILE A 91 -4.16 -3.14 4.22
N ALA A 92 -5.41 -2.88 4.58
CA ALA A 92 -5.84 -2.57 5.95
C ALA A 92 -5.39 -3.61 7.00
N PRO A 93 -5.44 -4.94 6.77
CA PRO A 93 -4.93 -5.91 7.73
C PRO A 93 -3.42 -5.77 7.98
N ALA A 94 -2.63 -5.48 6.94
CA ALA A 94 -1.20 -5.23 7.11
C ALA A 94 -0.95 -3.90 7.84
N TYR A 95 -1.71 -2.86 7.50
CA TYR A 95 -1.65 -1.57 8.19
C TYR A 95 -1.93 -1.72 9.69
N ALA A 96 -2.95 -2.50 10.07
CA ALA A 96 -3.26 -2.77 11.47
C ALA A 96 -2.13 -3.50 12.23
N LEU A 97 -1.34 -4.33 11.54
CA LEU A 97 -0.27 -5.13 12.15
C LEU A 97 1.06 -4.37 12.31
N GLY A 98 1.34 -3.40 11.44
CA GLY A 98 2.64 -2.71 11.46
C GLY A 98 2.71 -1.43 10.64
N GLY A 99 1.57 -0.76 10.46
CA GLY A 99 1.45 0.51 9.74
C GLY A 99 1.94 0.43 8.31
N THR A 100 2.50 1.54 7.82
CA THR A 100 2.96 1.67 6.44
C THR A 100 4.11 0.71 6.09
N LEU A 101 4.95 0.33 7.05
CA LEU A 101 6.03 -0.63 6.84
C LEU A 101 5.48 -2.03 6.52
N ALA A 102 4.49 -2.49 7.29
CA ALA A 102 3.86 -3.78 7.03
C ALA A 102 3.12 -3.80 5.68
N VAL A 103 2.50 -2.67 5.28
CA VAL A 103 1.91 -2.53 3.93
C VAL A 103 2.98 -2.64 2.83
N GLN A 104 4.12 -1.96 2.97
CA GLN A 104 5.22 -2.07 1.99
C GLN A 104 5.74 -3.50 1.87
N LEU A 105 5.90 -4.22 3.00
CA LEU A 105 6.28 -5.63 3.01
C LEU A 105 5.23 -6.54 2.34
N LEU A 106 3.94 -6.28 2.58
CA LEU A 106 2.86 -6.98 1.89
C LEU A 106 2.95 -6.77 0.37
N MET A 107 3.16 -5.53 -0.08
CA MET A 107 3.28 -5.21 -1.50
C MET A 107 4.51 -5.87 -2.13
N ALA A 108 5.66 -5.87 -1.45
CA ALA A 108 6.85 -6.60 -1.87
C ALA A 108 6.58 -8.11 -2.02
N ALA A 109 5.84 -8.71 -1.07
CA ALA A 109 5.47 -10.12 -1.09
C ALA A 109 4.53 -10.46 -2.25
N ILE A 110 3.53 -9.61 -2.51
CA ILE A 110 2.59 -9.75 -3.64
C ILE A 110 3.34 -9.62 -4.98
N ALA A 111 4.23 -8.63 -5.11
CA ALA A 111 5.05 -8.46 -6.32
C ALA A 111 5.93 -9.68 -6.58
N ALA A 112 6.67 -10.15 -5.57
CA ALA A 112 7.48 -11.36 -5.67
C ALA A 112 6.64 -12.60 -6.03
N LEU A 113 5.42 -12.71 -5.49
CA LEU A 113 4.50 -13.81 -5.81
C LEU A 113 4.05 -13.74 -7.27
N ALA A 114 3.64 -12.57 -7.75
CA ALA A 114 3.21 -12.35 -9.12
C ALA A 114 4.30 -12.78 -10.12
N PHE A 115 5.55 -12.34 -9.93
CA PHE A 115 6.67 -12.74 -10.78
C PHE A 115 6.97 -14.25 -10.70
N THR A 116 6.93 -14.83 -9.50
CA THR A 116 7.19 -16.25 -9.31
C THR A 116 6.12 -17.12 -10.00
N LEU A 117 4.85 -16.73 -9.90
CA LEU A 117 3.74 -17.41 -10.59
C LEU A 117 3.81 -17.21 -12.10
N GLY A 118 4.10 -15.99 -12.56
CA GLY A 118 4.32 -15.71 -13.99
C GLY A 118 5.42 -16.58 -14.60
N ALA A 119 6.56 -16.70 -13.93
CA ALA A 119 7.64 -17.60 -14.35
C ALA A 119 7.26 -19.09 -14.28
N ALA A 120 6.36 -19.48 -13.38
CA ALA A 120 5.85 -20.84 -13.32
C ALA A 120 4.90 -21.14 -14.49
N VAL A 121 4.03 -20.20 -14.85
CA VAL A 121 3.14 -20.31 -16.02
C VAL A 121 3.94 -20.32 -17.32
N ALA A 122 4.90 -19.40 -17.49
CA ALA A 122 5.74 -19.33 -18.69
C ALA A 122 6.45 -20.66 -18.97
N ARG A 123 7.01 -21.32 -17.95
CA ARG A 123 7.66 -22.63 -18.08
C ARG A 123 6.71 -23.78 -18.43
N ARG A 124 5.40 -23.60 -18.28
CA ARG A 124 4.39 -24.59 -18.68
C ARG A 124 3.88 -24.36 -20.10
N VAL A 125 4.01 -23.13 -20.60
CA VAL A 125 3.47 -22.72 -21.91
C VAL A 125 4.55 -22.78 -23.00
N VAL A 126 5.82 -22.58 -22.66
CA VAL A 126 6.93 -22.69 -23.60
C VAL A 126 7.39 -24.16 -23.71
N PRO A 127 7.36 -24.79 -24.90
CA PRO A 127 7.77 -26.17 -25.13
C PRO A 127 9.28 -26.41 -24.95
#